data_AF-A0A2V8TJ31-F1
#
_entry.id   AF-A0A2V8TJ31-F1
#
_cell.length_a   1.000
_cell.length_b   1.000
_cell.length_c   1.000
_cell.angle_alpha   90.00
_cell.angle_beta   90.00
_cell.angle_gamma   90.00
#
_symmetry.space_group_name_H-M   'P 1'
#
loop_
_entity.id
_entity.type
_entity.pdbx_description
1 polymer ?
#
loop_
_entity_poly.entity_id
_entity_poly.type
_entity_poly.pdbx_seq_one_letter_code
_entity_poly.pdbx_strand_id
1 'polypeptide(L)'
;MQPLPESPKSVRFGLFAVDFSAAELRKRGGKVMLQDQPFKVLALLLRRPGELVTREELQQALWPADTFVEFDESLNKVIQKIRQALADSSDNPRFIETIPRRGYRFIAPVEVLGQDEPESQSGEQLPPEPKKAVGAFPDRGRRLRRQRILWIGAAAAALGISITFWIGRPNPAPAPLRKFTIAPKGEFGEPVISPDGRHIAYVAGGS
;
A
#
# COMPACT_ATOMS: atom_id res chain seq x y z
N MET A 1 7.02 -38.83 5.45
CA MET A 1 7.21 -37.41 5.07
C MET A 1 5.82 -36.80 4.94
N GLN A 2 5.43 -35.89 5.83
CA GLN A 2 4.20 -35.10 5.65
C GLN A 2 4.48 -34.04 4.56
N PRO A 3 3.62 -33.86 3.55
CA PRO A 3 3.78 -32.75 2.62
C PRO A 3 3.70 -31.44 3.40
N LEU A 4 4.69 -30.56 3.23
CA LEU A 4 4.66 -29.20 3.76
C LEU A 4 3.38 -28.53 3.24
N PRO A 5 2.61 -27.79 4.06
CA PRO A 5 1.47 -27.04 3.55
C PRO A 5 1.94 -26.10 2.44
N GLU A 6 1.51 -26.36 1.20
CA GLU A 6 1.86 -25.51 0.06
C GLU A 6 1.32 -24.11 0.34
N SER A 7 2.22 -23.13 0.39
CA SER A 7 1.79 -21.72 0.44
C SER A 7 0.93 -21.43 -0.79
N PRO A 8 -0.12 -20.61 -0.66
CA PRO A 8 -1.01 -20.31 -1.78
C PRO A 8 -0.20 -19.75 -2.94
N LYS A 9 -0.31 -20.36 -4.12
CA LYS A 9 0.41 -19.93 -5.34
C LYS A 9 -0.15 -18.62 -5.86
N SER A 10 -1.45 -18.40 -5.70
CA SER A 10 -2.13 -17.17 -6.10
C SER A 10 -3.32 -16.86 -5.19
N VAL A 11 -3.69 -15.58 -5.10
CA VAL A 11 -4.87 -15.11 -4.35
C VAL A 11 -5.65 -14.07 -5.15
N ARG A 12 -6.93 -13.94 -4.85
CA ARG A 12 -7.83 -12.92 -5.42
C ARG A 12 -8.49 -12.12 -4.32
N PHE A 13 -8.64 -10.81 -4.54
CA PHE A 13 -9.38 -9.91 -3.65
C PHE A 13 -10.01 -8.79 -4.46
N GLY A 14 -11.33 -8.60 -4.34
CA GLY A 14 -12.07 -7.62 -5.12
C GLY A 14 -11.85 -7.81 -6.64
N LEU A 15 -11.25 -6.81 -7.30
CA LEU A 15 -10.94 -6.83 -8.74
C LEU A 15 -9.50 -7.24 -9.04
N PHE A 16 -8.73 -7.57 -8.01
CA PHE A 16 -7.30 -7.81 -8.10
C PHE A 16 -6.99 -9.29 -7.91
N ALA A 17 -5.95 -9.75 -8.60
CA ALA A 17 -5.34 -11.05 -8.40
C ALA A 17 -3.83 -10.87 -8.20
N VAL A 18 -3.25 -11.64 -7.28
CA VAL A 18 -1.82 -11.67 -7.02
C VAL A 18 -1.31 -13.08 -7.25
N ASP A 19 -0.28 -13.18 -8.08
CA ASP A 19 0.52 -14.39 -8.24
C ASP A 19 1.82 -14.22 -7.45
N PHE A 20 2.01 -15.04 -6.42
CA PHE A 20 3.18 -14.94 -5.54
C PHE A 20 4.45 -15.52 -6.19
N SER A 21 4.30 -16.47 -7.11
CA SER A 21 5.42 -17.09 -7.82
C SER A 21 5.97 -16.15 -8.90
N ALA A 22 5.08 -15.46 -9.63
CA ALA A 22 5.45 -14.50 -10.66
C ALA A 22 5.72 -13.08 -10.10
N ALA A 23 5.44 -12.84 -8.82
CA ALA A 23 5.47 -11.53 -8.20
C ALA A 23 4.61 -10.48 -8.95
N GLU A 24 3.44 -10.88 -9.43
CA GLU A 24 2.59 -10.04 -10.27
C GLU A 24 1.28 -9.65 -9.59
N LEU A 25 0.95 -8.36 -9.67
CA LEU A 25 -0.38 -7.83 -9.38
C LEU A 25 -1.15 -7.63 -10.69
N ARG A 26 -2.39 -8.11 -10.75
CA ARG A 26 -3.30 -7.94 -11.88
C ARG A 26 -4.60 -7.31 -11.43
N LYS A 27 -5.19 -6.43 -12.25
CA LYS A 27 -6.52 -5.83 -12.06
C LYS A 27 -7.39 -6.19 -13.25
N ARG A 28 -8.47 -6.95 -13.02
CA ARG A 28 -9.35 -7.47 -14.10
C ARG A 28 -8.56 -8.16 -15.23
N GLY A 29 -7.51 -8.90 -14.88
CA GLY A 29 -6.64 -9.60 -15.83
C GLY A 29 -5.49 -8.77 -16.41
N GLY A 30 -5.53 -7.44 -16.36
CA GLY A 30 -4.43 -6.57 -16.81
C GLY A 30 -3.34 -6.43 -15.75
N LYS A 31 -2.07 -6.48 -16.15
CA LYS A 31 -0.92 -6.29 -15.24
C LYS A 31 -0.90 -4.88 -14.67
N VAL A 32 -0.74 -4.77 -13.36
CA VAL A 32 -0.52 -3.51 -12.65
C VAL A 32 0.94 -3.49 -12.22
N MET A 33 1.69 -2.47 -12.66
CA MET A 33 3.08 -2.34 -12.23
C MET A 33 3.14 -1.98 -10.75
N LEU A 34 3.76 -2.85 -9.97
CA LEU A 34 4.05 -2.64 -8.56
C LEU A 34 5.52 -2.99 -8.34
N GLN A 35 6.27 -2.07 -7.74
CA GLN A 35 7.69 -2.27 -7.48
C GLN A 35 7.91 -3.38 -6.43
N ASP A 36 9.11 -3.96 -6.41
CA ASP A 36 9.44 -5.13 -5.58
C ASP A 36 9.15 -4.93 -4.09
N GLN A 37 9.56 -3.80 -3.49
CA GLN A 37 9.31 -3.52 -2.08
C GLN A 37 7.81 -3.39 -1.75
N PRO A 38 7.02 -2.56 -2.46
CA PRO A 38 5.57 -2.56 -2.35
C PRO A 38 4.93 -3.93 -2.56
N PHE A 39 5.40 -4.72 -3.53
CA PHE A 39 4.89 -6.06 -3.76
C PHE A 39 5.18 -6.99 -2.57
N LYS A 40 6.40 -6.98 -2.02
CA LYS A 40 6.78 -7.77 -0.84
C LYS A 40 5.88 -7.47 0.36
N VAL A 41 5.62 -6.19 0.65
CA VAL A 41 4.71 -5.79 1.74
C VAL A 41 3.29 -6.24 1.46
N LEU A 42 2.78 -6.03 0.24
CA LEU A 42 1.44 -6.48 -0.13
C LEU A 42 1.32 -8.01 0.02
N ALA A 43 2.35 -8.76 -0.41
CA ALA A 43 2.36 -10.22 -0.28
C ALA A 43 2.36 -10.67 1.19
N LEU A 44 3.13 -10.02 2.06
CA LEU A 44 3.14 -10.30 3.50
C LEU A 44 1.77 -10.07 4.15
N LEU A 45 1.11 -8.97 3.77
CA LEU A 45 -0.24 -8.63 4.22
C LEU A 45 -1.30 -9.63 3.71
N LEU A 46 -1.18 -10.08 2.45
CA LEU A 46 -2.11 -11.03 1.83
C LEU A 46 -1.95 -12.47 2.31
N ARG A 47 -0.77 -12.84 2.83
CA ARG A 47 -0.55 -14.15 3.46
C ARG A 47 -1.23 -14.28 4.82
N ARG A 48 -1.50 -13.15 5.49
CA ARG A 48 -2.16 -13.08 6.80
C ARG A 48 -3.34 -12.08 6.77
N PRO A 49 -4.37 -12.33 5.95
CA PRO A 49 -5.48 -11.40 5.80
C PRO A 49 -6.26 -11.28 7.11
N GLY A 50 -6.59 -10.05 7.51
CA GLY A 50 -7.28 -9.76 8.77
C GLY A 50 -6.37 -9.67 10.00
N GLU A 51 -5.10 -10.06 9.89
CA GLU A 51 -4.12 -9.96 10.98
C GLU A 51 -3.32 -8.65 10.93
N LEU A 52 -2.87 -8.20 12.09
CA LEU A 52 -1.94 -7.08 12.20
C LEU A 52 -0.54 -7.57 11.83
N VAL A 53 0.02 -7.00 10.77
CA VAL A 53 1.45 -7.11 10.48
C VAL A 53 2.16 -5.92 11.11
N THR A 54 3.10 -6.19 12.01
CA THR A 54 3.73 -5.12 12.80
C THR A 54 4.77 -4.35 12.01
N ARG A 55 5.12 -3.16 12.50
CA ARG A 55 6.21 -2.36 11.93
C ARG A 55 7.53 -3.14 11.95
N GLU A 56 7.82 -3.85 13.02
CA GLU A 56 9.04 -4.64 13.19
C GLU A 56 9.11 -5.78 12.18
N GLU A 57 7.99 -6.50 11.96
CA GLU A 57 7.90 -7.54 10.93
C GLU A 57 8.11 -6.97 9.51
N LEU A 58 7.53 -5.80 9.23
CA LEU A 58 7.70 -5.12 7.93
C LEU A 58 9.13 -4.63 7.74
N GLN A 59 9.77 -4.16 8.81
CA GLN A 59 11.18 -3.75 8.79
C GLN A 59 12.07 -4.93 8.43
N GLN A 60 11.94 -6.05 9.16
CA GLN A 60 12.73 -7.24 8.91
C GLN A 60 12.52 -7.81 7.50
N ALA A 61 11.31 -7.73 6.97
CA ALA A 61 10.99 -8.21 5.63
C ALA A 61 11.55 -7.33 4.50
N LEU A 62 11.63 -6.01 4.70
CA LEU A 62 12.08 -5.06 3.68
C LEU A 62 13.58 -4.75 3.74
N TRP A 63 14.09 -4.67 4.96
CA TRP A 63 15.44 -4.24 5.30
C TRP A 63 16.00 -5.19 6.35
N PRO A 64 16.56 -6.34 5.92
CA PRO A 64 17.35 -7.18 6.81
C PRO A 64 18.52 -6.37 7.40
N ALA A 65 19.07 -6.86 8.51
CA ALA A 65 20.14 -6.19 9.26
C ALA A 65 21.19 -5.59 8.32
N ASP A 66 21.67 -4.38 8.65
CA ASP A 66 22.66 -3.57 7.91
C ASP A 66 22.14 -2.56 6.87
N THR A 67 20.82 -2.35 6.72
CA THR A 67 20.30 -1.25 5.89
C THR A 67 19.92 0.00 6.72
N PHE A 68 20.63 1.11 6.51
CA PHE A 68 20.31 2.40 7.13
C PHE A 68 19.35 3.19 6.24
N VAL A 69 18.08 3.23 6.62
CA VAL A 69 17.05 4.07 6.00
C VAL A 69 16.18 4.72 7.07
N GLU A 70 15.59 5.86 6.76
CA GLU A 70 14.49 6.41 7.55
C GLU A 70 13.28 5.48 7.40
N PHE A 71 13.20 4.48 8.29
CA PHE A 71 12.29 3.35 8.18
C PHE A 71 10.82 3.79 8.08
N ASP A 72 10.42 4.73 8.93
CA ASP A 72 9.03 5.21 8.99
C ASP A 72 8.61 5.91 7.69
N GLU A 73 9.44 6.81 7.17
CA GLU A 73 9.16 7.50 5.91
C GLU A 73 9.19 6.53 4.73
N SER A 74 10.16 5.61 4.73
CA SER A 74 10.30 4.61 3.67
C SER A 74 9.11 3.65 3.65
N LEU A 75 8.66 3.16 4.81
CA LEU A 75 7.48 2.32 4.92
C LEU A 75 6.22 3.07 4.49
N ASN A 76 6.07 4.33 4.86
CA ASN A 76 4.94 5.16 4.43
C ASN A 76 4.90 5.31 2.90
N LYS A 77 6.04 5.56 2.24
CA LYS A 77 6.16 5.61 0.78
C LYS A 77 5.80 4.28 0.13
N VAL A 78 6.24 3.17 0.72
CA VAL A 78 5.91 1.81 0.25
C VAL A 78 4.40 1.57 0.32
N ILE A 79 3.76 1.86 1.45
CA ILE A 79 2.31 1.69 1.63
C ILE A 79 1.53 2.63 0.70
N GLN A 80 2.00 3.87 0.51
CA GLN A 80 1.37 4.81 -0.42
C GLN A 80 1.36 4.27 -1.86
N LYS A 81 2.47 3.66 -2.32
CA LYS A 81 2.53 3.02 -3.65
C LYS A 81 1.55 1.86 -3.78
N ILE A 82 1.41 1.04 -2.72
CA ILE A 82 0.41 -0.03 -2.73
C ILE A 82 -1.00 0.54 -2.82
N ARG A 83 -1.32 1.55 -2.00
CA ARG A 83 -2.62 2.21 -2.02
C ARG A 83 -2.92 2.82 -3.39
N GLN A 84 -1.96 3.47 -4.04
CA GLN A 84 -2.10 3.98 -5.40
C GLN A 84 -2.41 2.86 -6.41
N ALA A 85 -1.65 1.76 -6.36
CA ALA A 85 -1.86 0.62 -7.26
C ALA A 85 -3.24 -0.05 -7.06
N LEU A 86 -3.73 -0.07 -5.82
CA LEU A 86 -5.04 -0.62 -5.46
C LEU A 86 -6.20 0.37 -5.58
N ALA A 87 -5.92 1.64 -5.88
CA ALA A 87 -6.86 2.76 -5.78
C ALA A 87 -7.56 2.82 -4.40
N ASP A 88 -6.76 2.65 -3.35
CA ASP A 88 -7.16 2.67 -1.94
C ASP A 88 -6.86 4.03 -1.29
N SER A 89 -7.62 4.38 -0.25
CA SER A 89 -7.44 5.63 0.51
C SER A 89 -7.02 5.34 1.96
N SER A 90 -6.23 6.24 2.56
CA SER A 90 -5.95 6.20 4.01
C SER A 90 -7.16 6.54 4.85
N ASP A 91 -8.01 7.45 4.38
CA ASP A 91 -9.09 8.04 5.16
C ASP A 91 -10.34 7.15 5.15
N ASN A 92 -10.49 6.36 4.10
CA ASN A 92 -11.52 5.34 3.96
C ASN A 92 -10.90 4.06 3.37
N PRO A 93 -10.16 3.29 4.18
CA PRO A 93 -9.42 2.13 3.70
C PRO A 93 -10.37 1.01 3.29
N ARG A 94 -10.18 0.50 2.07
CA ARG A 94 -10.89 -0.67 1.53
C ARG A 94 -10.04 -1.93 1.57
N PHE A 95 -8.73 -1.78 1.47
CA PHE A 95 -7.79 -2.91 1.43
C PHE A 95 -6.80 -2.87 2.57
N ILE A 96 -6.15 -1.73 2.82
CA ILE A 96 -5.09 -1.61 3.82
C ILE A 96 -5.47 -0.60 4.89
N GLU A 97 -5.76 -1.11 6.07
CA GLU A 97 -5.99 -0.32 7.28
C GLU A 97 -4.67 -0.02 7.98
N THR A 98 -4.52 1.24 8.41
CA THR A 98 -3.38 1.66 9.24
C THR A 98 -3.77 1.57 10.70
N ILE A 99 -2.99 0.81 11.49
CA ILE A 99 -3.12 0.78 12.95
C ILE A 99 -2.02 1.68 13.54
N PRO A 100 -2.38 2.87 14.08
CA PRO A 100 -1.40 3.84 14.53
C PRO A 100 -0.35 3.25 15.46
N ARG A 101 0.92 3.55 15.19
CA ARG A 101 2.09 3.10 15.96
C ARG A 101 2.31 1.58 16.03
N ARG A 102 1.47 0.76 15.40
CA ARG A 102 1.55 -0.71 15.47
C ARG A 102 1.89 -1.35 14.14
N GLY A 103 1.27 -0.89 13.05
CA GLY A 103 1.50 -1.47 11.73
C GLY A 103 0.29 -1.39 10.81
N TYR A 104 0.10 -2.43 10.01
CA TYR A 104 -0.89 -2.45 8.94
C TYR A 104 -1.65 -3.77 8.92
N ARG A 105 -2.89 -3.71 8.44
CA ARG A 105 -3.76 -4.87 8.31
C ARG A 105 -4.42 -4.88 6.94
N PHE A 106 -4.45 -6.05 6.31
CA PHE A 106 -5.27 -6.25 5.12
C PHE A 106 -6.70 -6.61 5.54
N ILE A 107 -7.68 -5.81 5.12
CA ILE A 107 -9.06 -5.91 5.63
C ILE A 107 -10.08 -6.42 4.60
N ALA A 108 -9.68 -6.56 3.33
CA ALA A 108 -10.58 -7.10 2.31
C ALA A 108 -10.61 -8.63 2.33
N PRO A 109 -11.74 -9.26 1.96
CA PRO A 109 -11.81 -10.71 1.76
C PRO A 109 -10.80 -11.18 0.72
N VAL A 110 -10.06 -12.24 1.05
CA VAL A 110 -9.07 -12.88 0.18
C VAL A 110 -9.50 -14.30 -0.13
N GLU A 111 -9.54 -14.64 -1.40
CA GLU A 111 -9.80 -15.99 -1.92
C GLU A 111 -8.48 -16.61 -2.37
N VAL A 112 -8.16 -17.81 -1.88
CA VAL A 112 -6.97 -18.54 -2.32
C VAL A 112 -7.29 -19.28 -3.61
N LEU A 113 -6.44 -19.11 -4.63
CA LEU A 113 -6.54 -19.83 -5.90
C LEU A 113 -5.50 -20.96 -5.90
N GLY A 114 -5.97 -22.20 -6.03
CA GLY A 114 -5.11 -23.39 -6.07
C GLY A 114 -5.00 -24.18 -4.76
N GLN A 115 -5.99 -24.06 -3.86
CA GLN A 115 -6.30 -25.18 -2.98
C GLN A 115 -7.29 -26.05 -3.75
N ASP A 116 -6.85 -27.25 -4.14
CA ASP A 116 -7.75 -28.29 -4.61
C ASP A 116 -8.89 -28.40 -3.58
N GLU A 117 -10.12 -28.14 -4.03
CA GLU A 117 -11.30 -28.44 -3.22
C GLU A 117 -11.19 -29.92 -2.84
N PRO A 118 -11.26 -30.30 -1.55
CA PRO A 118 -11.66 -31.65 -1.22
C PRO A 118 -13.10 -31.76 -1.72
N GLU A 119 -13.24 -32.39 -2.89
CA GLU A 119 -14.41 -33.10 -3.38
C GLU A 119 -15.57 -33.09 -2.37
N SER A 120 -16.48 -32.14 -2.54
CA SER A 120 -17.85 -32.32 -2.05
C SER A 120 -18.45 -33.47 -2.85
N GLN A 121 -18.21 -34.71 -2.41
CA GLN A 121 -18.97 -35.86 -2.86
C GLN A 121 -20.37 -35.79 -2.25
N SER A 122 -21.27 -35.12 -2.96
CA SER A 122 -22.69 -35.49 -2.92
C SER A 122 -22.85 -36.84 -3.64
N GLY A 123 -23.13 -37.88 -2.88
CA GLY A 123 -23.40 -39.23 -3.37
C GLY A 123 -23.89 -40.17 -2.25
N GLU A 124 -25.11 -39.92 -1.76
CA GLU A 124 -26.08 -40.87 -1.21
C GLU A 124 -25.60 -42.18 -0.51
N GLN A 125 -25.62 -42.23 0.83
CA GLN A 125 -26.08 -43.41 1.60
C GLN A 125 -26.26 -43.12 3.13
N LEU A 126 -27.36 -43.67 3.67
CA LEU A 126 -28.03 -43.49 4.99
C LEU A 126 -27.18 -43.83 6.27
N PRO A 127 -27.67 -43.51 7.50
CA PRO A 127 -26.87 -43.00 8.62
C PRO A 127 -26.32 -44.05 9.60
N PRO A 128 -25.30 -43.68 10.39
CA PRO A 128 -25.22 -44.12 11.78
C PRO A 128 -25.11 -42.94 12.77
N GLU A 129 -26.06 -42.98 13.71
CA GLU A 129 -26.13 -42.47 15.09
C GLU A 129 -25.07 -41.54 15.73
N PRO A 130 -25.49 -40.73 16.73
CA PRO A 130 -24.78 -39.55 17.20
C PRO A 130 -23.70 -39.89 18.24
N LYS A 131 -22.45 -39.44 18.01
CA LYS A 131 -21.46 -39.32 19.08
C LYS A 131 -21.37 -37.86 19.54
N LYS A 132 -21.95 -37.63 20.72
CA LYS A 132 -21.84 -36.40 21.52
C LYS A 132 -20.37 -35.97 21.68
N ALA A 133 -20.15 -34.67 21.42
CA ALA A 133 -19.32 -33.67 22.13
C ALA A 133 -17.94 -34.12 22.68
N VAL A 134 -16.86 -33.35 22.54
CA VAL A 134 -16.65 -32.01 23.12
C VAL A 134 -15.36 -31.44 22.51
N GLY A 135 -15.37 -30.17 22.11
CA GLY A 135 -14.18 -29.43 21.68
C GLY A 135 -14.51 -28.22 20.81
N ALA A 136 -15.51 -27.43 21.21
CA ALA A 136 -15.94 -26.24 20.50
C ALA A 136 -14.86 -25.15 20.58
N PHE A 137 -14.17 -24.88 19.48
CA PHE A 137 -13.55 -23.58 19.25
C PHE A 137 -14.59 -22.66 18.60
N PRO A 138 -14.83 -21.46 19.14
CA PRO A 138 -15.84 -20.56 18.58
C PRO A 138 -15.37 -20.05 17.21
N ASP A 139 -16.02 -20.57 16.17
CA ASP A 139 -16.14 -19.97 14.84
C ASP A 139 -16.65 -18.52 14.97
N ARG A 140 -15.71 -17.58 15.09
CA ARG A 140 -16.01 -16.14 15.09
C ARG A 140 -15.82 -15.58 13.68
N GLY A 141 -16.94 -15.36 13.00
CA GLY A 141 -17.03 -14.20 12.09
C GLY A 141 -17.54 -14.43 10.67
N ARG A 142 -18.05 -15.61 10.32
CA ARG A 142 -18.92 -15.75 9.14
C ARG A 142 -20.29 -15.15 9.47
N ARG A 143 -20.49 -13.84 9.27
CA ARG A 143 -21.78 -13.15 9.06
C ARG A 143 -21.60 -11.64 9.08
N LEU A 144 -21.74 -11.00 7.93
CA LEU A 144 -22.50 -9.75 7.72
C LEU A 144 -22.81 -9.63 6.21
N ARG A 145 -23.42 -10.69 5.69
CA ARG A 145 -24.24 -10.64 4.47
C ARG A 145 -25.58 -10.03 4.91
N ARG A 146 -26.05 -9.02 4.17
CA ARG A 146 -27.27 -8.22 4.39
C ARG A 146 -27.07 -7.08 5.38
N GLN A 147 -26.78 -5.89 4.86
CA GLN A 147 -27.70 -4.77 4.97
C GLN A 147 -27.32 -3.63 4.00
N ARG A 148 -28.21 -3.42 3.00
CA ARG A 148 -28.61 -2.11 2.43
C ARG A 148 -27.55 -1.43 1.55
N ILE A 149 -27.44 -1.64 0.22
CA ILE A 149 -28.42 -1.55 -0.89
C ILE A 149 -29.29 -0.28 -0.91
N LEU A 150 -29.20 0.63 0.07
CA LEU A 150 -29.98 1.89 0.04
C LEU A 150 -29.12 3.12 0.30
N TRP A 151 -28.18 3.40 -0.61
CA TRP A 151 -27.70 4.77 -0.87
C TRP A 151 -27.40 5.02 -2.36
N ILE A 152 -27.88 4.16 -3.27
CA ILE A 152 -27.65 4.29 -4.73
C ILE A 152 -28.58 5.34 -5.38
N GLY A 153 -29.59 5.87 -4.68
CA GLY A 153 -30.56 6.80 -5.27
C GLY A 153 -30.21 8.30 -5.22
N ALA A 154 -29.36 8.76 -4.31
CA ALA A 154 -29.28 10.20 -3.98
C ALA A 154 -27.98 10.92 -4.42
N ALA A 155 -26.99 10.22 -5.00
CA ALA A 155 -25.75 10.84 -5.48
C ALA A 155 -25.62 10.90 -7.02
N ALA A 156 -26.68 10.54 -7.76
CA ALA A 156 -26.69 10.60 -9.22
C ALA A 156 -26.95 12.03 -9.77
N ALA A 157 -27.33 13.00 -8.92
CA ALA A 157 -27.59 14.38 -9.34
C ALA A 157 -26.43 15.37 -9.05
N ALA A 158 -25.39 14.97 -8.31
CA ALA A 158 -24.20 15.79 -8.08
C ALA A 158 -23.00 15.39 -8.97
N LEU A 159 -23.14 14.33 -9.76
CA LEU A 159 -22.09 13.76 -10.61
C LEU A 159 -21.90 14.47 -11.96
N GLY A 160 -22.77 15.43 -12.31
CA GLY A 160 -22.70 16.18 -13.57
C GLY A 160 -21.89 17.48 -13.52
N ILE A 161 -21.68 18.06 -12.32
CA ILE A 161 -21.00 19.36 -12.16
C ILE A 161 -19.53 19.19 -11.69
N SER A 162 -19.15 18.01 -11.19
CA SER A 162 -17.79 17.77 -10.65
C SER A 162 -16.72 17.52 -11.74
N ILE A 163 -17.12 17.11 -12.95
CA ILE A 163 -16.17 16.74 -14.03
C ILE A 163 -15.63 17.95 -14.80
N THR A 164 -16.31 19.09 -14.80
CA THR A 164 -15.78 20.32 -15.44
C THR A 164 -14.77 21.06 -14.57
N PHE A 165 -14.79 20.87 -13.25
CA PHE A 165 -13.95 21.66 -12.34
C PHE A 165 -12.51 21.15 -12.16
N TRP A 166 -12.18 19.96 -12.70
CA TRP A 166 -10.84 19.36 -12.53
C TRP A 166 -9.93 19.43 -13.75
N ILE A 167 -10.46 19.87 -14.92
CA ILE A 167 -9.65 20.08 -16.15
C ILE A 167 -9.28 21.57 -16.33
N GLY A 168 -9.92 22.48 -15.59
CA GLY A 168 -9.71 23.94 -15.72
C GLY A 168 -8.81 24.59 -14.68
N ARG A 169 -8.17 23.86 -13.76
CA ARG A 169 -7.25 24.48 -12.79
C ARG A 169 -5.93 24.82 -13.49
N PRO A 170 -5.59 26.11 -13.70
CA PRO A 170 -4.28 26.47 -14.21
C PRO A 170 -3.21 25.99 -13.22
N ASN A 171 -2.13 25.44 -13.78
CA ASN A 171 -0.94 25.06 -13.03
C ASN A 171 -0.51 26.25 -12.15
N PRO A 172 -0.35 26.09 -10.82
CA PRO A 172 0.14 27.19 -9.99
C PRO A 172 1.49 27.64 -10.55
N ALA A 173 1.59 28.91 -10.91
CA ALA A 173 2.85 29.50 -11.36
C ALA A 173 3.94 29.21 -10.31
N PRO A 174 5.18 28.89 -10.71
CA PRO A 174 6.26 28.72 -9.76
C PRO A 174 6.36 29.99 -8.91
N ALA A 175 6.43 29.82 -7.59
CA ALA A 175 6.53 30.93 -6.64
C ALA A 175 7.66 31.87 -7.08
N PRO A 176 7.48 33.21 -7.01
CA PRO A 176 8.52 34.14 -7.42
C PRO A 176 9.77 33.89 -6.58
N LEU A 177 10.87 33.57 -7.26
CA LEU A 177 12.18 33.47 -6.63
C LEU A 177 12.52 34.82 -5.99
N ARG A 178 12.48 34.88 -4.65
CA ARG A 178 13.01 36.02 -3.90
C ARG A 178 14.52 36.03 -4.08
N LYS A 179 15.00 36.84 -5.04
CA LYS A 179 16.41 37.23 -5.11
C LYS A 179 16.72 38.08 -3.88
N PHE A 180 17.40 37.49 -2.91
CA PHE A 180 18.05 38.25 -1.85
C PHE A 180 19.31 38.88 -2.45
N THR A 181 19.22 40.14 -2.87
CA THR A 181 20.41 40.95 -3.13
C THR A 181 20.93 41.39 -1.77
N ILE A 182 21.89 40.63 -1.22
CA ILE A 182 22.76 41.16 -0.17
C ILE A 182 23.66 42.14 -0.91
N ALA A 183 23.37 43.43 -0.82
CA ALA A 183 24.35 44.47 -1.18
C ALA A 183 25.27 44.60 0.05
N PRO A 184 26.47 44.01 0.05
CA PRO A 184 27.39 44.20 1.16
C PRO A 184 27.81 45.67 1.16
N LYS A 185 27.64 46.35 2.30
CA LYS A 185 28.05 47.74 2.48
C LYS A 185 29.57 47.74 2.71
N GLY A 186 30.35 47.98 1.65
CA GLY A 186 31.81 48.05 1.68
C GLY A 186 32.43 47.99 0.28
N GLU A 187 33.58 48.62 0.10
CA GLU A 187 34.38 48.49 -1.13
C GLU A 187 35.05 47.12 -1.16
N PHE A 188 34.77 46.31 -2.18
CA PHE A 188 35.44 45.04 -2.43
C PHE A 188 36.24 45.14 -3.72
N GLY A 189 37.42 44.52 -3.76
CA GLY A 189 38.17 44.31 -4.99
C GLY A 189 37.45 43.36 -5.96
N GLU A 190 37.92 43.27 -7.20
CA GLU A 190 37.30 42.45 -8.22
C GLU A 190 37.22 40.96 -7.81
N PRO A 191 36.04 40.32 -7.95
CA PRO A 191 35.89 38.92 -7.59
C PRO A 191 36.64 38.02 -8.58
N VAL A 192 37.43 37.07 -8.06
CA VAL A 192 38.07 36.02 -8.87
C VAL A 192 37.30 34.72 -8.72
N ILE A 193 36.90 34.14 -9.85
CA ILE A 193 36.18 32.87 -9.92
C ILE A 193 37.19 31.73 -10.07
N SER A 194 37.05 30.70 -9.24
CA SER A 194 37.86 29.47 -9.35
C SER A 194 37.60 28.78 -10.70
N PRO A 195 38.62 28.18 -11.36
CA PRO A 195 38.47 27.53 -12.67
C PRO A 195 37.38 26.44 -12.75
N ASP A 196 36.99 25.87 -11.62
CA ASP A 196 35.93 24.87 -11.49
C ASP A 196 34.50 25.46 -11.40
N GLY A 197 34.36 26.79 -11.39
CA GLY A 197 33.09 27.52 -11.34
C GLY A 197 32.30 27.34 -10.05
N ARG A 198 32.90 26.71 -9.01
CA ARG A 198 32.18 26.29 -7.81
C ARG A 198 32.37 27.23 -6.63
N HIS A 199 33.39 28.09 -6.68
CA HIS A 199 33.76 28.98 -5.60
C HIS A 199 34.13 30.39 -6.10
N ILE A 200 33.76 31.39 -5.31
CA ILE A 200 34.16 32.80 -5.48
C ILE A 200 34.86 33.21 -4.18
N ALA A 201 36.06 33.77 -4.29
CA ALA A 201 36.78 34.33 -3.15
C ALA A 201 36.64 35.86 -3.14
N TYR A 202 36.47 36.44 -1.95
CA TYR A 202 36.47 37.89 -1.74
C TYR A 202 37.62 38.26 -0.82
N VAL A 203 38.35 39.33 -1.16
CA VAL A 203 39.33 39.96 -0.27
C VAL A 203 38.65 41.16 0.38
N ALA A 204 38.43 41.10 1.69
CA ALA A 204 37.97 42.26 2.45
C ALA A 204 39.16 43.20 2.68
N GLY A 205 39.14 44.39 2.07
CA GLY A 205 40.12 45.44 2.34
C GLY A 205 39.87 46.02 3.73
N GLY A 206 40.72 45.70 4.70
CA GLY A 206 40.75 46.38 5.99
C GLY A 206 41.47 47.72 5.86
N SER A 207 40.79 48.81 6.24
CA SER A 207 41.43 50.07 6.65
C SER A 207 41.40 50.16 8.17
#